data_AF-A0A1F3VG03-F1
#
_entry.id   AF-A0A1F3VG03-F1
#
_cell.length_a   1.000
_cell.length_b   1.000
_cell.length_c   1.000
_cell.angle_alpha   90.00
_cell.angle_beta   90.00
_cell.angle_gamma   90.00
#
_symmetry.space_group_name_H-M   'P 1'
#
loop_
_entity.id
_entity.type
_entity.pdbx_description
1 polymer ?
#
loop_
_entity_poly.entity_id
_entity_poly.type
_entity_poly.pdbx_seq_one_letter_code
_entity_poly.pdbx_strand_id
1 'polypeptide(L)'
;MTSATTNNIPWPSREEKQKREAKAFVGRYLRELKAKKNILLLGLGQGYHLAELVEVMAQFHGNDFKLCVVELHKELFDNFSDEKTKNSKNISWFIAHTADDFFSQQETIDFLIGRPAILLYPESFHQDTNYYQGILTYQASDKLDNIVSKSKSPIVKKYLSSFLGQVDFAKNLSSHIKRKEEFGSMDFLFYALHEMTGIDTQITEELP
;
A
#
# COMPACT_ATOMS: atom_id res chain seq x y z
N MET A 1 52.47 29.10 28.56
CA MET A 1 52.52 27.73 27.99
C MET A 1 51.24 27.01 28.38
N THR A 2 50.25 26.99 27.48
CA THR A 2 49.02 26.19 27.66
C THR A 2 48.78 25.51 26.32
N SER A 3 49.23 24.25 26.21
CA SER A 3 48.97 23.39 25.06
C SER A 3 47.49 23.02 25.05
N ALA A 4 46.76 23.49 24.06
CA ALA A 4 45.41 23.03 23.77
C ALA A 4 45.50 21.57 23.30
N THR A 5 45.12 20.63 24.17
CA THR A 5 44.84 19.24 23.81
C THR A 5 43.59 19.25 22.94
N THR A 6 43.78 19.21 21.62
CA THR A 6 42.71 18.90 20.68
C THR A 6 42.27 17.47 20.92
N ASN A 7 41.17 17.30 21.67
CA ASN A 7 40.49 16.02 21.83
C ASN A 7 40.05 15.54 20.44
N ASN A 8 40.81 14.60 19.88
CA ASN A 8 40.50 13.96 18.61
C ASN A 8 39.39 12.93 18.87
N ILE A 9 38.14 13.39 18.88
CA ILE A 9 36.98 12.50 18.97
C ILE A 9 36.94 11.71 17.65
N PRO A 10 37.08 10.38 17.67
CA PRO A 10 37.05 9.58 16.45
C PRO A 10 35.72 9.79 15.74
N TRP A 11 35.76 9.97 14.42
CA TRP A 11 34.55 9.96 13.61
C TRP A 11 33.84 8.61 13.76
N PRO A 12 32.51 8.60 13.92
CA PRO A 12 31.76 7.36 14.08
C PRO A 12 31.92 6.46 12.84
N SER A 13 31.93 5.15 13.06
CA SER A 13 32.00 4.17 12.00
C SER A 13 30.75 4.22 11.10
N ARG A 14 30.83 3.63 9.90
CA ARG A 14 29.67 3.52 8.99
C ARG A 14 28.48 2.81 9.66
N GLU A 15 28.74 1.74 10.39
CA GLU A 15 27.72 0.97 11.09
C GLU A 15 27.05 1.78 12.20
N GLU A 16 27.82 2.56 12.97
CA GLU A 16 27.28 3.43 14.01
C GLU A 16 26.36 4.51 13.43
N LYS A 17 26.74 5.07 12.28
CA LYS A 17 25.91 6.04 11.56
C LYS A 17 24.60 5.41 11.09
N GLN A 18 24.65 4.24 10.44
CA GLN A 18 23.46 3.52 9.97
C GLN A 18 22.52 3.15 11.13
N LYS A 19 23.05 2.67 12.25
CA LYS A 19 22.25 2.34 13.44
C LYS A 19 21.57 3.58 14.02
N ARG A 20 22.25 4.71 14.04
CA ARG A 20 21.66 5.98 14.48
C ARG A 20 20.56 6.45 13.54
N GLU A 21 20.76 6.34 12.23
CA GLU A 21 19.77 6.69 11.21
C GLU A 21 18.54 5.76 11.28
N ALA A 22 18.74 4.46 11.46
CA ALA A 22 17.67 3.48 11.69
C ALA A 22 16.78 3.88 12.88
N LYS A 23 17.42 4.14 14.02
CA LYS A 23 16.72 4.55 15.25
C LYS A 23 16.00 5.87 15.10
N ALA A 24 16.61 6.84 14.44
CA ALA A 24 15.98 8.12 14.18
C ALA A 24 14.77 7.97 13.24
N PHE A 25 14.85 7.11 12.24
CA PHE A 25 13.73 6.81 11.35
C PHE A 25 12.57 6.16 12.11
N VAL A 26 12.83 5.04 12.80
CA VAL A 26 11.79 4.32 13.56
C VAL A 26 11.22 5.19 14.68
N GLY A 27 12.08 5.99 15.33
CA GLY A 27 11.72 6.95 16.37
C GLY A 27 10.61 7.93 15.97
N ARG A 28 10.57 8.35 14.69
CA ARG A 28 9.55 9.27 14.16
C ARG A 28 8.15 8.67 14.13
N TYR A 29 8.04 7.34 14.08
CA TYR A 29 6.79 6.61 13.90
C TYR A 29 6.37 5.81 15.15
N LEU A 30 7.02 6.00 16.30
CA LEU A 30 6.76 5.18 17.49
C LEU A 30 5.29 5.17 17.93
N ARG A 31 4.57 6.28 17.74
CA ARG A 31 3.15 6.37 18.09
C ARG A 31 2.32 5.44 17.20
N GLU A 32 2.54 5.48 15.90
CA GLU A 32 1.89 4.66 14.89
C GLU A 32 2.25 3.19 15.08
N LEU A 33 3.54 2.89 15.28
CA LEU A 33 4.05 1.53 15.50
C LEU A 33 3.48 0.90 16.77
N LYS A 34 3.23 1.68 17.83
CA LYS A 34 2.56 1.18 19.03
C LYS A 34 1.06 0.92 18.80
N ALA A 35 0.42 1.73 17.96
CA ALA A 35 -1.03 1.66 17.72
C ALA A 35 -1.44 0.65 16.63
N LYS A 36 -0.55 0.35 15.68
CA LYS A 36 -0.85 -0.44 14.48
C LYS A 36 0.07 -1.64 14.37
N LYS A 37 -0.52 -2.82 14.15
CA LYS A 37 0.18 -4.09 13.92
C LYS A 37 0.56 -4.31 12.46
N ASN A 38 -0.12 -3.62 11.54
CA ASN A 38 0.12 -3.72 10.09
C ASN A 38 0.83 -2.46 9.63
N ILE A 39 1.97 -2.61 8.97
CA ILE A 39 2.82 -1.51 8.51
C ILE A 39 3.10 -1.67 7.02
N LEU A 40 2.84 -0.63 6.24
CA LEU A 40 3.28 -0.51 4.85
C LEU A 40 4.52 0.37 4.81
N LEU A 41 5.66 -0.18 4.45
CA LEU A 41 6.91 0.55 4.28
C LEU A 41 7.15 0.78 2.79
N LEU A 42 7.23 2.05 2.41
CA LEU A 42 7.56 2.47 1.05
C LEU A 42 9.05 2.79 0.96
N GLY A 43 9.79 1.92 0.27
CA GLY A 43 11.22 1.97 0.08
C GLY A 43 12.01 1.11 1.06
N LEU A 44 12.89 0.26 0.52
CA LEU A 44 13.83 -0.57 1.27
C LEU A 44 15.17 0.14 1.48
N GLY A 45 15.67 0.85 0.46
CA GLY A 45 17.02 1.42 0.49
C GLY A 45 18.09 0.36 0.76
N GLN A 46 19.01 0.61 1.70
CA GLN A 46 19.99 -0.39 2.15
C GLN A 46 19.42 -1.36 3.23
N GLY A 47 18.16 -1.20 3.63
CA GLY A 47 17.43 -2.10 4.54
C GLY A 47 17.87 -2.11 6.00
N TYR A 48 18.88 -1.32 6.41
CA TYR A 48 19.33 -1.28 7.80
C TYR A 48 18.25 -0.81 8.79
N HIS A 49 17.29 0.01 8.33
CA HIS A 49 16.17 0.48 9.15
C HIS A 49 15.12 -0.61 9.37
N LEU A 50 15.09 -1.64 8.53
CA LEU A 50 14.10 -2.71 8.59
C LEU A 50 14.32 -3.60 9.81
N ALA A 51 15.57 -3.90 10.15
CA ALA A 51 15.93 -4.66 11.34
C ALA A 51 15.46 -3.95 12.63
N GLU A 52 15.71 -2.64 12.74
CA GLU A 52 15.24 -1.83 13.86
C GLU A 52 13.70 -1.76 13.90
N LEU A 53 13.05 -1.63 12.74
CA LEU A 53 11.59 -1.62 12.65
C LEU A 53 11.00 -2.94 13.14
N VAL A 54 11.55 -4.08 12.72
CA VAL A 54 11.15 -5.41 13.17
C VAL A 54 11.35 -5.58 14.66
N GLU A 55 12.48 -5.12 15.20
CA GLU A 55 12.76 -5.19 16.64
C GLU A 55 11.72 -4.40 17.44
N VAL A 56 11.43 -3.15 17.04
CA VAL A 56 10.43 -2.31 17.72
C VAL A 56 9.01 -2.87 17.58
N MET A 57 8.65 -3.38 16.41
CA MET A 57 7.34 -4.03 16.21
C MET A 57 7.18 -5.28 17.09
N ALA A 58 8.25 -6.08 17.22
CA ALA A 58 8.26 -7.25 18.08
C ALA A 58 8.16 -6.88 19.57
N GLN A 59 8.75 -5.75 19.98
CA GLN A 59 8.62 -5.25 21.36
C GLN A 59 7.17 -4.84 21.69
N PHE A 60 6.44 -4.24 20.75
CA PHE A 60 5.05 -3.80 21.00
C PHE A 60 4.00 -4.90 20.79
N HIS A 61 4.21 -5.79 19.80
CA HIS A 61 3.17 -6.72 19.33
C HIS A 61 3.59 -8.19 19.38
N GLY A 62 4.79 -8.50 19.87
CA GLY A 62 5.34 -9.85 19.83
C GLY A 62 5.47 -10.34 18.38
N ASN A 63 4.96 -11.54 18.10
CA ASN A 63 4.93 -12.09 16.73
C ASN A 63 3.67 -11.72 15.94
N ASP A 64 2.75 -10.94 16.53
CA ASP A 64 1.45 -10.58 15.95
C ASP A 64 1.53 -9.21 15.25
N PHE A 65 2.36 -9.11 14.22
CA PHE A 65 2.44 -7.96 13.34
C PHE A 65 2.70 -8.40 11.89
N LYS A 66 2.42 -7.51 10.95
CA LYS A 66 2.74 -7.71 9.54
C LYS A 66 3.38 -6.45 8.97
N LEU A 67 4.43 -6.64 8.20
CA LEU A 67 5.16 -5.59 7.51
C LEU A 67 5.13 -5.88 6.01
N CYS A 68 4.60 -4.96 5.24
CA CYS A 68 4.61 -5.01 3.79
C CYS A 68 5.66 -4.02 3.29
N VAL A 69 6.73 -4.50 2.66
CA VAL A 69 7.78 -3.65 2.11
C VAL A 69 7.58 -3.54 0.61
N VAL A 70 7.45 -2.31 0.10
CA VAL A 70 7.33 -2.02 -1.33
C VAL A 70 8.63 -1.39 -1.81
N GLU A 71 9.25 -2.01 -2.80
CA GLU A 71 10.51 -1.55 -3.39
C GLU A 71 10.41 -1.60 -4.92
N LEU A 72 10.97 -0.60 -5.58
CA LEU A 72 11.01 -0.48 -7.04
C LEU A 72 12.19 -1.24 -7.63
N HIS A 73 13.35 -1.17 -6.98
CA HIS A 73 14.62 -1.68 -7.47
C HIS A 73 14.90 -3.07 -6.91
N LYS A 74 14.73 -4.10 -7.75
CA LYS A 74 14.97 -5.50 -7.37
C LYS A 74 16.39 -5.72 -6.84
N GLU A 75 17.36 -4.96 -7.35
CA GLU A 75 18.77 -5.04 -6.95
C GLU A 75 18.96 -4.70 -5.47
N LEU A 76 18.15 -3.81 -4.90
CA LEU A 76 18.22 -3.49 -3.47
C LEU A 76 17.75 -4.67 -2.61
N PHE A 77 16.71 -5.37 -3.05
CA PHE A 77 16.24 -6.59 -2.40
C PHE A 77 17.26 -7.74 -2.53
N ASP A 78 17.85 -7.91 -3.72
CA ASP A 78 18.85 -8.94 -3.96
C ASP A 78 20.09 -8.71 -3.09
N ASN A 79 20.52 -7.45 -2.94
CA ASN A 79 21.69 -7.06 -2.13
C ASN A 79 21.39 -6.90 -0.62
N PHE A 80 20.15 -7.09 -0.19
CA PHE A 80 19.78 -6.99 1.22
C PHE A 80 20.40 -8.14 2.01
N SER A 81 21.32 -7.82 2.92
CA SER A 81 22.22 -8.79 3.56
C SER A 81 21.67 -9.43 4.84
N ASP A 82 20.61 -8.88 5.44
CA ASP A 82 20.02 -9.44 6.66
C ASP A 82 19.05 -10.58 6.32
N GLU A 83 19.59 -11.78 6.21
CA GLU A 83 18.84 -13.00 5.89
C GLU A 83 17.76 -13.33 6.93
N LYS A 84 17.94 -12.96 8.20
CA LYS A 84 16.91 -13.20 9.22
C LYS A 84 15.68 -12.35 8.93
N THR A 85 15.89 -11.07 8.62
CA THR A 85 14.82 -10.16 8.25
C THR A 85 14.22 -10.54 6.89
N LYS A 86 15.06 -10.85 5.89
CA LYS A 86 14.64 -11.26 4.54
C LYS A 86 13.67 -12.44 4.55
N ASN A 87 13.95 -13.44 5.38
CA ASN A 87 13.17 -14.67 5.48
C ASN A 87 12.11 -14.65 6.60
N SER A 88 11.81 -13.48 7.18
CA SER A 88 10.82 -13.36 8.24
C SER A 88 9.40 -13.57 7.71
N LYS A 89 8.63 -14.46 8.37
CA LYS A 89 7.21 -14.70 8.06
C LYS A 89 6.31 -13.47 8.31
N ASN A 90 6.79 -12.50 9.08
CA ASN A 90 6.07 -11.27 9.38
C ASN A 90 6.26 -10.21 8.29
N ILE A 91 7.10 -10.48 7.28
CA ILE A 91 7.41 -9.55 6.21
C ILE A 91 6.92 -10.12 4.87
N SER A 92 6.17 -9.30 4.15
CA SER A 92 5.79 -9.52 2.76
C SER A 92 6.53 -8.52 1.89
N TRP A 93 7.13 -9.01 0.80
CA TRP A 93 7.95 -8.23 -0.11
C TRP A 93 7.21 -8.01 -1.41
N PHE A 94 7.04 -6.76 -1.80
CA PHE A 94 6.46 -6.38 -3.08
C PHE A 94 7.50 -5.63 -3.89
N ILE A 95 8.10 -6.33 -4.84
CA ILE A 95 8.98 -5.73 -5.84
C ILE A 95 8.09 -5.42 -7.05
N ALA A 96 7.71 -4.16 -7.20
CA ALA A 96 6.75 -3.73 -8.21
C ALA A 96 7.32 -2.54 -9.01
N HIS A 97 7.08 -2.56 -10.32
CA HIS A 97 7.60 -1.53 -11.22
C HIS A 97 6.61 -0.37 -11.43
N THR A 98 5.33 -0.62 -11.15
CA THR A 98 4.27 0.39 -11.22
C THR A 98 3.31 0.28 -10.04
N ALA A 99 2.60 1.37 -9.74
CA ALA A 99 1.53 1.33 -8.74
C ALA A 99 0.43 0.34 -9.15
N ASP A 100 0.08 0.26 -10.44
CA ASP A 100 -0.94 -0.67 -10.95
C ASP A 100 -0.57 -2.13 -10.64
N ASP A 101 0.71 -2.50 -10.79
CA ASP A 101 1.19 -3.83 -10.44
C ASP A 101 0.98 -4.13 -8.95
N PHE A 102 1.32 -3.18 -8.08
CA PHE A 102 1.14 -3.31 -6.64
C PHE A 102 -0.33 -3.51 -6.26
N PHE A 103 -1.23 -2.71 -6.81
CA PHE A 103 -2.68 -2.78 -6.54
C PHE A 103 -3.41 -3.90 -7.28
N SER A 104 -2.77 -4.57 -8.25
CA SER A 104 -3.34 -5.72 -8.94
C SER A 104 -3.26 -7.03 -8.14
N GLN A 105 -2.44 -7.06 -7.09
CA GLN A 105 -2.25 -8.26 -6.26
C GLN A 105 -3.33 -8.34 -5.18
N GLN A 106 -4.03 -9.48 -5.10
CA GLN A 106 -5.03 -9.71 -4.05
C GLN A 106 -4.43 -9.58 -2.65
N GLU A 107 -3.21 -10.09 -2.45
CA GLU A 107 -2.49 -10.02 -1.18
C GLU A 107 -2.26 -8.58 -0.72
N THR A 108 -1.95 -7.67 -1.66
CA THR A 108 -1.86 -6.23 -1.37
C THR A 108 -3.19 -5.68 -0.92
N ILE A 109 -4.27 -5.96 -1.66
CA ILE A 109 -5.62 -5.47 -1.32
C ILE A 109 -6.03 -5.95 0.07
N ASP A 110 -5.85 -7.24 0.35
CA ASP A 110 -6.17 -7.85 1.64
C ASP A 110 -5.37 -7.23 2.79
N PHE A 111 -4.09 -6.90 2.53
CA PHE A 111 -3.26 -6.19 3.49
C PHE A 111 -3.75 -4.77 3.75
N LEU A 112 -4.08 -4.02 2.70
CA LEU A 112 -4.54 -2.62 2.80
C LEU A 112 -5.91 -2.49 3.48
N ILE A 113 -6.80 -3.48 3.33
CA ILE A 113 -8.07 -3.56 4.09
C ILE A 113 -7.81 -3.52 5.60
N GLY A 114 -6.67 -4.06 6.04
CA GLY A 114 -6.20 -3.99 7.43
C GLY A 114 -5.80 -2.59 7.93
N ARG A 115 -5.95 -1.54 7.10
CA ARG A 115 -5.64 -0.13 7.39
C ARG A 115 -4.25 0.04 8.03
N PRO A 116 -3.19 -0.38 7.32
CA PRO A 116 -1.83 -0.30 7.85
C PRO A 116 -1.40 1.14 8.09
N ALA A 117 -0.44 1.35 9.00
CA ALA A 117 0.29 2.62 9.03
C ALA A 117 1.25 2.66 7.83
N ILE A 118 1.34 3.80 7.16
CA ILE A 118 2.22 3.99 6.01
C ILE A 118 3.47 4.73 6.47
N LEU A 119 4.63 4.14 6.23
CA LEU A 119 5.94 4.69 6.54
C LEU A 119 6.69 4.95 5.24
N LEU A 120 7.19 6.17 5.09
CA LEU A 120 7.98 6.58 3.92
C LEU A 120 9.45 6.59 4.31
N TYR A 121 10.27 5.74 3.71
CA TYR A 121 11.70 5.82 3.91
C TYR A 121 12.27 6.99 3.08
N PRO A 122 12.82 8.05 3.71
CA PRO A 122 13.07 9.30 2.99
C PRO A 122 14.03 9.17 1.82
N GLU A 123 15.06 8.32 1.94
CA GLU A 123 16.09 8.16 0.90
C GLU A 123 15.51 7.55 -0.37
N SER A 124 14.78 6.43 -0.24
CA SER A 124 14.05 5.82 -1.36
C SER A 124 12.96 6.74 -1.90
N PHE A 125 12.20 7.40 -1.02
CA PHE A 125 11.12 8.28 -1.44
C PHE A 125 11.63 9.46 -2.28
N HIS A 126 12.76 10.06 -1.92
CA HIS A 126 13.36 11.13 -2.71
C HIS A 126 13.94 10.64 -4.04
N GLN A 127 14.48 9.43 -4.08
CA GLN A 127 15.03 8.85 -5.30
C GLN A 127 13.93 8.54 -6.33
N ASP A 128 12.81 7.97 -5.87
CA ASP A 128 11.73 7.49 -6.75
C ASP A 128 10.38 8.13 -6.40
N THR A 129 10.38 9.46 -6.22
CA THR A 129 9.22 10.23 -5.75
C THR A 129 7.96 9.95 -6.56
N ASN A 130 8.05 9.93 -7.89
CA ASN A 130 6.88 9.71 -8.76
C ASN A 130 6.24 8.34 -8.54
N TYR A 131 7.05 7.30 -8.31
CA TYR A 131 6.56 5.95 -8.07
C TYR A 131 5.80 5.86 -6.75
N TYR A 132 6.43 6.31 -5.65
CA TYR A 132 5.81 6.25 -4.32
C TYR A 132 4.63 7.21 -4.18
N GLN A 133 4.67 8.39 -4.82
CA GLN A 133 3.50 9.26 -4.92
C GLN A 133 2.37 8.57 -5.70
N GLY A 134 2.68 7.88 -6.80
CA GLY A 134 1.71 7.08 -7.55
C GLY A 134 1.02 6.01 -6.71
N ILE A 135 1.73 5.40 -5.75
CA ILE A 135 1.12 4.47 -4.78
C ILE A 135 0.19 5.21 -3.81
N LEU A 136 0.65 6.32 -3.24
CA LEU A 136 -0.10 7.08 -2.23
C LEU A 136 -1.37 7.73 -2.79
N THR A 137 -1.34 8.15 -4.05
CA THR A 137 -2.45 8.81 -4.74
C THR A 137 -3.19 7.86 -5.67
N TYR A 138 -2.96 6.55 -5.56
CA TYR A 138 -3.57 5.59 -6.46
C TYR A 138 -5.09 5.63 -6.38
N GLN A 139 -5.72 5.71 -7.54
CA GLN A 139 -7.16 5.59 -7.67
C GLN A 139 -7.45 4.42 -8.62
N ALA A 140 -8.21 3.45 -8.12
CA ALA A 140 -8.68 2.37 -8.96
C ALA A 140 -9.53 2.94 -10.10
N SER A 141 -9.36 2.40 -11.29
CA SER A 141 -10.15 2.83 -12.45
C SER A 141 -11.63 2.54 -12.22
N ASP A 142 -12.44 3.55 -12.45
CA ASP A 142 -13.90 3.51 -12.48
C ASP A 142 -14.47 3.05 -13.83
N LYS A 143 -13.60 2.91 -14.85
CA LYS A 143 -13.98 2.44 -16.18
C LYS A 143 -14.35 0.96 -16.13
N LEU A 144 -15.57 0.66 -16.58
CA LEU A 144 -16.09 -0.70 -16.60
C LEU A 144 -15.19 -1.69 -17.35
N ASP A 145 -14.63 -1.30 -18.49
CA ASP A 145 -13.72 -2.16 -19.27
C ASP A 145 -12.51 -2.62 -18.43
N ASN A 146 -11.99 -1.75 -17.57
CA ASN A 146 -10.87 -2.06 -16.67
C ASN A 146 -11.32 -2.99 -15.53
N ILE A 147 -12.49 -2.73 -14.94
CA ILE A 147 -13.07 -3.58 -13.89
C ILE A 147 -13.34 -5.00 -14.43
N VAL A 148 -13.93 -5.09 -15.63
CA VAL A 148 -14.21 -6.37 -16.30
C VAL A 148 -12.92 -7.13 -16.58
N SER A 149 -11.89 -6.48 -17.11
CA SER A 149 -10.64 -7.16 -17.44
C SER A 149 -9.94 -7.73 -16.19
N LYS A 150 -9.95 -6.98 -15.08
CA LYS A 150 -9.34 -7.35 -13.79
C LYS A 150 -10.16 -8.37 -12.98
N SER A 151 -11.46 -8.53 -13.24
CA SER A 151 -12.30 -9.48 -12.50
C SER A 151 -11.92 -10.94 -12.76
N LYS A 152 -11.71 -11.74 -11.71
CA LYS A 152 -11.39 -13.18 -11.86
C LYS A 152 -12.62 -14.06 -12.02
N SER A 153 -13.81 -13.59 -11.60
CA SER A 153 -15.03 -14.39 -11.63
C SER A 153 -15.70 -14.34 -13.02
N PRO A 154 -15.89 -15.50 -13.70
CA PRO A 154 -16.58 -15.55 -14.99
C PRO A 154 -18.03 -15.04 -14.91
N ILE A 155 -18.69 -15.27 -13.78
CA ILE A 155 -20.07 -14.84 -13.53
C ILE A 155 -20.13 -13.31 -13.43
N VAL A 156 -19.22 -12.73 -12.64
CA VAL A 156 -19.12 -11.26 -12.49
C VAL A 156 -18.74 -10.63 -13.81
N LYS A 157 -17.76 -11.20 -14.54
CA LYS A 157 -17.39 -10.76 -15.88
C LYS A 157 -18.59 -10.75 -16.82
N LYS A 158 -19.30 -11.88 -16.96
CA LYS A 158 -20.48 -11.98 -17.83
C LYS A 158 -21.55 -10.95 -17.48
N TYR A 159 -21.82 -10.77 -16.19
CA TYR A 159 -22.78 -9.77 -15.71
C TYR A 159 -22.33 -8.36 -16.08
N LEU A 160 -21.11 -7.97 -15.70
CA LEU A 160 -20.55 -6.65 -15.97
C LEU A 160 -20.39 -6.36 -17.47
N SER A 161 -20.10 -7.38 -18.27
CA SER A 161 -19.99 -7.27 -19.72
C SER A 161 -21.30 -6.81 -20.38
N SER A 162 -22.46 -7.07 -19.76
CA SER A 162 -23.75 -6.58 -20.28
C SER A 162 -23.91 -5.06 -20.22
N PHE A 163 -23.01 -4.36 -19.52
CA PHE A 163 -23.01 -2.90 -19.37
C PHE A 163 -21.88 -2.21 -20.16
N LEU A 164 -21.05 -2.96 -20.90
CA LEU A 164 -19.93 -2.41 -21.70
C LEU A 164 -20.44 -1.45 -22.78
N GLY A 165 -19.70 -0.36 -23.01
CA GLY A 165 -20.08 0.72 -23.94
C GLY A 165 -20.88 1.86 -23.29
N GLN A 166 -21.19 1.77 -21.99
CA GLN A 166 -21.80 2.86 -21.23
C GLN A 166 -20.74 3.69 -20.50
N VAL A 167 -20.93 5.01 -20.47
CA VAL A 167 -19.85 6.00 -20.19
C VAL A 167 -19.41 6.05 -18.72
N ASP A 168 -20.28 5.64 -17.78
CA ASP A 168 -20.02 5.75 -16.33
C ASP A 168 -20.59 4.53 -15.59
N PHE A 169 -19.73 3.71 -14.99
CA PHE A 169 -20.12 2.46 -14.36
C PHE A 169 -21.11 2.67 -13.20
N ALA A 170 -20.84 3.62 -12.31
CA ALA A 170 -21.63 3.78 -11.09
C ALA A 170 -23.00 4.43 -11.36
N LYS A 171 -23.04 5.41 -12.28
CA LYS A 171 -24.31 6.04 -12.69
C LYS A 171 -25.19 5.11 -13.51
N ASN A 172 -24.60 4.27 -14.35
CA ASN A 172 -25.38 3.38 -15.21
C ASN A 172 -25.83 2.11 -14.49
N LEU A 173 -25.04 1.58 -13.56
CA LEU A 173 -25.41 0.39 -12.82
C LEU A 173 -26.67 0.62 -11.98
N SER A 174 -26.74 1.72 -11.22
CA SER A 174 -27.92 2.04 -10.41
C SER A 174 -29.16 2.31 -11.26
N SER A 175 -29.02 3.02 -12.38
CA SER A 175 -30.15 3.33 -13.27
C SER A 175 -30.62 2.13 -14.09
N HIS A 176 -29.72 1.24 -14.55
CA HIS A 176 -30.11 0.00 -15.22
C HIS A 176 -30.81 -0.96 -14.27
N ILE A 177 -30.27 -1.15 -13.06
CA ILE A 177 -30.86 -2.08 -12.11
C ILE A 177 -32.25 -1.57 -11.66
N LYS A 178 -32.43 -0.26 -11.42
CA LYS A 178 -33.74 0.33 -11.05
C LYS A 178 -34.82 0.14 -12.13
N ARG A 179 -34.44 -0.02 -13.40
CA ARG A 179 -35.36 -0.15 -14.54
C ARG A 179 -35.66 -1.60 -14.95
N LYS A 180 -35.05 -2.59 -14.28
CA LYS A 180 -35.31 -4.00 -14.58
C LYS A 180 -36.68 -4.43 -14.06
N GLU A 181 -37.45 -5.11 -14.91
CA GLU A 181 -38.72 -5.75 -14.54
C GLU A 181 -38.49 -7.03 -13.71
N GLU A 182 -37.38 -7.74 -13.96
CA GLU A 182 -36.98 -8.93 -13.21
C GLU A 182 -35.56 -8.78 -12.66
N PHE A 183 -35.41 -9.04 -11.36
CA PHE A 183 -34.12 -8.95 -10.65
C PHE A 183 -33.44 -10.31 -10.56
N GLY A 184 -32.17 -10.37 -10.96
CA GLY A 184 -31.29 -11.49 -10.70
C GLY A 184 -30.55 -11.35 -9.36
N SER A 185 -30.00 -12.46 -8.84
CA SER A 185 -29.23 -12.47 -7.60
C SER A 185 -28.05 -11.49 -7.59
N MET A 186 -27.41 -11.26 -8.74
CA MET A 186 -26.31 -10.29 -8.89
C MET A 186 -26.77 -8.83 -8.78
N ASP A 187 -28.01 -8.53 -9.15
CA ASP A 187 -28.55 -7.16 -9.06
C ASP A 187 -28.64 -6.71 -7.60
N PHE A 188 -29.01 -7.61 -6.68
CA PHE A 188 -29.04 -7.34 -5.24
C PHE A 188 -27.65 -7.12 -4.65
N LEU A 189 -26.67 -7.91 -5.09
CA LEU A 189 -25.28 -7.75 -4.64
C LEU A 189 -24.72 -6.38 -5.06
N PHE A 190 -25.01 -5.96 -6.28
CA PHE A 190 -24.58 -4.65 -6.78
C PHE A 190 -25.35 -3.49 -6.16
N TYR A 191 -26.63 -3.66 -5.80
CA TYR A 191 -27.34 -2.69 -4.96
C TYR A 191 -26.68 -2.53 -3.60
N ALA A 192 -26.38 -3.63 -2.91
CA ALA A 192 -25.72 -3.57 -1.62
C ALA A 192 -24.35 -2.87 -1.73
N LEU A 193 -23.58 -3.17 -2.78
CA LEU A 193 -22.32 -2.49 -3.05
C LEU A 193 -22.51 -0.98 -3.30
N HIS A 194 -23.54 -0.59 -4.07
CA HIS A 194 -23.87 0.80 -4.33
C HIS A 194 -24.19 1.56 -3.03
N GLU A 195 -25.07 1.00 -2.20
CA GLU A 195 -25.43 1.58 -0.89
C GLU A 195 -24.22 1.68 0.05
N MET A 196 -23.36 0.66 0.08
CA MET A 196 -22.16 0.65 0.93
C MET A 196 -21.09 1.65 0.50
N THR A 197 -21.01 1.97 -0.79
CA THR A 197 -19.98 2.86 -1.35
C THR A 197 -20.41 4.32 -1.37
N GLY A 198 -21.69 4.62 -1.13
CA GLY A 198 -22.19 5.98 -1.06
C GLY A 198 -21.91 6.79 -2.32
N ILE A 199 -21.88 6.13 -3.49
CA ILE A 199 -21.72 6.82 -4.76
C ILE A 199 -23.01 7.59 -5.02
N ASP A 200 -23.11 8.78 -4.42
CA ASP A 200 -24.20 9.71 -4.63
C ASP A 200 -24.24 10.03 -6.12
N THR A 201 -25.24 9.45 -6.77
CA THR A 201 -25.69 9.93 -8.05
C THR A 201 -26.36 11.26 -7.76
N GLN A 202 -25.61 12.36 -7.81
CA GLN A 202 -26.23 13.66 -8.08
C GLN A 202 -26.84 13.56 -9.48
N ILE A 203 -28.08 13.06 -9.52
CA ILE A 203 -28.98 13.21 -10.65
C ILE A 203 -29.33 14.69 -10.62
N THR A 204 -28.66 15.49 -11.44
CA THR A 204 -29.23 16.76 -11.87
C THR A 204 -30.51 16.39 -12.62
N GLU A 205 -31.65 16.57 -11.96
CA GLU A 205 -32.96 16.60 -12.60
C GLU A 205 -32.97 17.77 -13.60
N GLU A 206 -32.51 17.54 -14.82
CA GLU A 206 -33.01 18.29 -15.97
C GLU A 206 -34.31 17.61 -16.39
N LEU A 207 -35.42 18.06 -15.79
CA LEU A 207 -36.75 17.83 -16.32
C LEU A 207 -36.95 18.75 -17.55
N PRO A 208 -37.56 18.25 -18.64
CA PRO A 208 -37.94 19.07 -19.79
C PRO A 208 -39.05 20.09 -19.47
#